data_AF-A0A0U0ZRF6-F1
#
_entry.id   AF-A0A0U0ZRF6-F1
#
_cell.length_a   1.000
_cell.length_b   1.000
_cell.length_c   1.000
_cell.angle_alpha   90.00
_cell.angle_beta   90.00
_cell.angle_gamma   90.00
#
_symmetry.space_group_name_H-M   'P 1'
#
loop_
_entity.id
_entity.type
_entity.pdbx_description
1 polymer ?
#
loop_
_entity_poly.entity_id
_entity_poly.type
_entity_poly.pdbx_seq_one_letter_code
_entity_poly.pdbx_strand_id
1 'polypeptide(L)'
;MTHTAIGTGRTGAALEIPEASRASAELELARIHRDVMRVRYRDLGMATARAGVHLNHAERQVQASARRACQQGCSVQQIAAQLGEDIGVVRSWIIEAAGSSEVPHE
;
A
#
# COMPACT_ATOMS: atom_id res chain seq x y z
N MET A 1 -34.33 46.69 7.32
CA MET A 1 -34.21 45.87 6.10
C MET A 1 -32.95 45.05 6.23
N THR A 2 -33.11 43.73 6.25
CA THR A 2 -32.08 42.72 6.48
C THR A 2 -31.17 42.57 5.25
N HIS A 3 -29.86 42.66 5.45
CA HIS A 3 -28.88 42.11 4.53
C HIS A 3 -27.97 41.16 5.32
N THR A 4 -28.39 39.90 5.36
CA THR A 4 -27.54 38.79 5.78
C THR A 4 -26.56 38.53 4.65
N ALA A 5 -25.34 39.04 4.78
CA ALA A 5 -24.23 38.58 3.97
C ALA A 5 -23.91 37.14 4.44
N ILE A 6 -24.42 36.15 3.69
CA ILE A 6 -23.97 34.77 3.81
C ILE A 6 -22.54 34.76 3.28
N GLY A 7 -21.59 34.91 4.20
CA GLY A 7 -20.19 34.63 3.93
C GLY A 7 -20.11 33.20 3.41
N THR A 8 -19.82 33.06 2.11
CA THR A 8 -19.37 31.80 1.54
C THR A 8 -17.97 31.52 2.09
N GLY A 9 -17.92 31.09 3.35
CA GLY A 9 -16.77 30.45 3.96
C GLY A 9 -16.53 29.12 3.27
N ARG A 10 -16.10 29.14 2.01
CA ARG A 10 -15.39 28.02 1.41
C ARG A 10 -13.94 28.14 1.87
N THR A 11 -13.73 27.95 3.17
CA THR A 11 -12.46 27.38 3.64
C THR A 11 -12.49 25.94 3.18
N GLY A 12 -12.16 25.73 1.91
CA GLY A 12 -11.63 24.45 1.46
C GLY A 12 -10.28 24.28 2.14
N ALA A 13 -10.29 23.99 3.44
CA ALA A 13 -9.17 23.31 4.04
C ALA A 13 -9.08 22.01 3.25
N ALA A 14 -8.13 21.93 2.33
CA ALA A 14 -7.62 20.64 1.91
C ALA A 14 -7.35 19.92 3.23
N LEU A 15 -8.16 18.92 3.54
CA LEU A 15 -7.87 18.00 4.63
C LEU A 15 -6.54 17.38 4.22
N GLU A 16 -5.45 17.99 4.69
CA GLU A 16 -4.11 17.43 4.59
C GLU A 16 -4.17 16.15 5.41
N ILE A 17 -4.54 15.07 4.72
CA ILE A 17 -4.45 13.73 5.26
C ILE A 17 -2.98 13.59 5.63
N PRO A 18 -2.64 13.41 6.92
CA PRO A 18 -1.26 13.26 7.34
C PRO A 18 -0.59 12.21 6.47
N GLU A 19 0.65 12.43 6.02
CA GLU A 19 1.32 11.51 5.10
C GLU A 19 1.30 10.07 5.65
N ALA A 20 1.47 9.91 6.96
CA ALA A 20 1.32 8.63 7.66
C ALA A 20 -0.08 7.99 7.49
N SER A 21 -1.15 8.79 7.50
CA SER A 21 -2.52 8.32 7.22
C SER A 21 -2.70 7.93 5.75
N ARG A 22 -2.01 8.61 4.82
CA ARG A 22 -1.99 8.23 3.40
C ARG A 22 -1.24 6.91 3.17
N ALA A 23 -0.05 6.72 3.76
CA ALA A 23 0.66 5.45 3.69
C ALA A 23 -0.15 4.30 4.28
N SER A 24 -0.84 4.53 5.40
CA SER A 24 -1.72 3.53 5.99
C SER A 24 -2.86 3.12 5.06
N ALA A 25 -3.51 4.09 4.40
CA ALA A 25 -4.54 3.81 3.41
C ALA A 25 -4.01 3.06 2.18
N GLU A 26 -2.82 3.41 1.69
CA GLU A 26 -2.17 2.72 0.58
C GLU A 26 -1.78 1.27 0.95
N LEU A 27 -1.31 1.05 2.18
CA LEU A 27 -1.03 -0.29 2.72
C LEU A 27 -2.30 -1.14 2.80
N GLU A 28 -3.39 -0.58 3.29
CA GLU A 28 -4.65 -1.29 3.42
C GLU A 28 -5.22 -1.68 2.04
N LEU A 29 -5.17 -0.76 1.08
CA LEU A 29 -5.57 -1.04 -0.30
C LEU A 29 -4.71 -2.14 -0.93
N ALA A 30 -3.39 -2.08 -0.75
CA ALA A 30 -2.47 -3.08 -1.28
C ALA A 30 -2.72 -4.46 -0.65
N ARG A 31 -2.99 -4.53 0.66
CA ARG A 31 -3.39 -5.76 1.35
C ARG A 31 -4.65 -6.36 0.75
N ILE A 32 -5.72 -5.56 0.64
CA ILE A 32 -7.00 -6.00 0.08
C ILE A 32 -6.80 -6.52 -1.34
N HIS A 33 -6.03 -5.80 -2.16
CA HIS A 33 -5.75 -6.20 -3.54
C HIS A 33 -5.01 -7.55 -3.59
N ARG A 34 -3.98 -7.73 -2.77
CA ARG A 34 -3.25 -9.01 -2.66
C ARG A 34 -4.18 -10.13 -2.21
N ASP A 35 -5.03 -9.90 -1.22
CA ASP A 35 -5.92 -10.93 -0.69
C ASP A 35 -6.99 -11.34 -1.72
N VAL A 36 -7.55 -10.39 -2.46
CA VAL A 36 -8.42 -10.66 -3.61
C VAL A 36 -7.69 -11.50 -4.66
N MET A 37 -6.43 -11.17 -4.97
CA MET A 37 -5.65 -11.94 -5.94
C MET A 37 -5.27 -13.33 -5.43
N ARG A 38 -5.02 -13.50 -4.12
CA ARG A 38 -4.80 -14.83 -3.50
C ARG A 38 -6.05 -15.70 -3.59
N VAL A 39 -7.24 -15.15 -3.31
CA VAL A 39 -8.51 -15.86 -3.47
C VAL A 39 -8.74 -16.24 -4.93
N ARG A 40 -8.59 -15.27 -5.85
CA ARG A 40 -8.70 -15.55 -7.29
C ARG A 40 -7.71 -16.60 -7.75
N TYR A 41 -6.44 -16.53 -7.35
CA TYR A 41 -5.44 -17.53 -7.72
C TYR A 41 -5.78 -18.92 -7.16
N ARG A 42 -6.32 -19.00 -5.94
CA ARG A 42 -6.78 -20.26 -5.35
C ARG A 42 -7.98 -20.85 -6.10
N ASP A 43 -8.96 -20.02 -6.46
CA ASP A 43 -10.12 -20.43 -7.27
C ASP A 43 -9.72 -20.80 -8.71
N LEU A 44 -8.76 -20.07 -9.28
CA LEU A 44 -8.12 -20.31 -10.58
C LEU A 44 -6.96 -21.33 -10.51
N GLY A 45 -6.76 -22.05 -9.41
CA GLY A 45 -5.89 -23.23 -9.37
C GLY A 45 -6.29 -24.29 -10.39
N MET A 46 -7.53 -24.20 -10.91
CA MET A 46 -8.03 -24.96 -12.06
C MET A 46 -7.98 -24.20 -13.42
N ALA A 47 -7.56 -22.94 -13.48
CA ALA A 47 -7.62 -22.12 -14.69
C ALA A 47 -6.52 -21.03 -14.81
N THR A 48 -5.42 -21.36 -15.50
CA THR A 48 -4.55 -20.44 -16.30
C THR A 48 -3.50 -19.52 -15.63
N ALA A 49 -2.37 -19.39 -16.35
CA ALA A 49 -1.16 -18.62 -16.00
C ALA A 49 -1.36 -17.11 -15.74
N ARG A 50 -2.45 -16.50 -16.24
CA ARG A 50 -2.73 -15.06 -16.03
C ARG A 50 -2.99 -14.73 -14.56
N ALA A 51 -3.60 -15.64 -13.79
CA ALA A 51 -3.83 -15.43 -12.36
C ALA A 51 -2.51 -15.30 -11.59
N GLY A 52 -1.47 -16.06 -11.99
CA GLY A 52 -0.14 -15.97 -11.38
C GLY A 52 0.57 -14.63 -11.65
N VAL A 53 0.42 -14.08 -12.87
CA VAL A 53 0.99 -12.76 -13.21
C VAL A 53 0.36 -11.64 -12.36
N HIS A 54 -0.97 -11.67 -12.19
CA HIS A 54 -1.67 -10.68 -11.36
C HIS A 54 -1.34 -10.82 -9.86
N LEU A 55 -1.21 -12.04 -9.36
CA LEU A 55 -0.80 -12.28 -7.98
C LEU A 55 0.62 -11.74 -7.71
N ASN A 56 1.57 -12.06 -8.58
CA ASN A 56 2.95 -11.56 -8.45
C ASN A 56 3.01 -10.02 -8.55
N HIS A 57 2.20 -9.41 -9.42
CA HIS A 57 2.08 -7.95 -9.46
C HIS A 57 1.52 -7.37 -8.15
N ALA A 58 0.47 -7.97 -7.58
CA ALA A 58 -0.09 -7.54 -6.31
C ALA A 58 0.89 -7.68 -5.14
N GLU A 59 1.69 -8.75 -5.11
CA GLU A 59 2.75 -8.95 -4.12
C GLU A 59 3.81 -7.84 -4.21
N ARG A 60 4.27 -7.51 -5.42
CA ARG A 60 5.21 -6.39 -5.63
C ARG A 60 4.63 -5.04 -5.19
N GLN A 61 3.34 -4.79 -5.41
CA GLN A 61 2.68 -3.57 -4.93
C GLN A 61 2.63 -3.50 -3.40
N VAL A 62 2.38 -4.61 -2.71
CA VAL A 62 2.42 -4.67 -1.24
C VAL A 62 3.83 -4.40 -0.73
N GLN A 63 4.85 -5.01 -1.33
CA GLN A 63 6.24 -4.77 -0.95
C GLN A 63 6.64 -3.29 -1.13
N ALA A 64 6.29 -2.69 -2.26
CA ALA A 64 6.56 -1.27 -2.51
C ALA A 64 5.83 -0.34 -1.52
N SER A 65 4.60 -0.70 -1.13
CA SER A 65 3.82 0.10 -0.17
C SER A 65 4.34 -0.06 1.27
N ALA A 66 4.79 -1.26 1.66
CA ALA A 66 5.49 -1.50 2.91
C ALA A 66 6.78 -0.67 3.04
N ARG A 67 7.57 -0.58 1.96
CA ARG A 67 8.77 0.26 1.93
C ARG A 67 8.44 1.75 2.13
N ARG A 68 7.46 2.26 1.39
CA ARG A 68 7.03 3.67 1.50
C ARG A 68 6.48 4.00 2.89
N ALA A 69 5.69 3.11 3.48
CA ALA A 69 5.22 3.28 4.85
C ALA A 69 6.37 3.31 5.86
N CYS A 70 7.38 2.45 5.69
CA CYS A 70 8.57 2.47 6.53
C CYS A 70 9.37 3.79 6.39
N GLN A 71 9.51 4.31 5.16
CA GLN A 71 10.16 5.60 4.90
C GLN A 71 9.42 6.78 5.53
N GLN A 72 8.10 6.68 5.66
CA GLN A 72 7.25 7.67 6.32
C GLN A 72 7.17 7.48 7.86
N GLY A 73 8.01 6.61 8.43
CA GLY A 73 8.15 6.44 9.88
C GLY A 73 7.24 5.36 10.50
N CYS A 74 6.51 4.57 9.71
CA CYS A 74 5.79 3.42 10.24
C CYS A 74 6.79 2.32 10.65
N SER A 75 6.61 1.73 11.83
CA SER A 75 7.47 0.64 12.28
C SER A 75 7.17 -0.66 11.53
N VAL A 76 8.17 -1.54 11.43
CA VAL A 76 8.00 -2.87 10.83
C VAL A 76 6.90 -3.66 11.55
N GLN A 77 6.76 -3.52 12.86
CA GLN A 77 5.67 -4.17 13.62
C GLN A 77 4.29 -3.64 13.22
N GLN A 78 4.15 -2.32 13.03
CA GLN A 78 2.88 -1.71 12.63
C GLN A 78 2.48 -2.17 11.22
N ILE A 79 3.45 -2.19 10.29
CA ILE A 79 3.23 -2.65 8.91
C ILE A 79 2.85 -4.14 8.90
N ALA A 80 3.57 -4.98 9.65
CA ALA A 80 3.26 -6.41 9.78
C ALA A 80 1.86 -6.66 10.35
N ALA A 81 1.51 -5.96 11.42
CA ALA A 81 0.18 -6.03 12.03
C ALA A 81 -0.91 -5.60 11.04
N GLN A 82 -0.69 -4.52 10.27
CA GLN A 82 -1.66 -4.03 9.30
C GLN A 82 -1.80 -4.98 8.10
N LEU A 83 -0.72 -5.60 7.65
CA LEU A 83 -0.72 -6.57 6.54
C LEU A 83 -1.17 -7.98 6.96
N GLY A 84 -1.23 -8.27 8.26
CA GLY A 84 -1.45 -9.62 8.78
C GLY A 84 -0.35 -10.60 8.40
N GLU A 85 0.88 -10.11 8.28
CA GLU A 85 2.05 -10.89 7.82
C GLU A 85 3.08 -11.03 8.94
N ASP A 86 3.98 -12.00 8.78
CA ASP A 86 5.09 -12.18 9.70
C ASP A 86 6.09 -11.00 9.64
N ILE A 87 6.62 -10.61 10.81
CA ILE A 87 7.56 -9.49 10.92
C ILE A 87 8.84 -9.75 10.13
N GLY A 88 9.33 -11.00 10.09
CA GLY A 88 10.50 -11.40 9.33
C GLY A 88 10.28 -11.26 7.82
N VAL A 89 9.09 -11.61 7.34
CA VAL A 89 8.68 -11.44 5.93
C VAL A 89 8.60 -9.95 5.56
N VAL A 90 7.97 -9.12 6.38
CA VAL A 90 7.91 -7.67 6.11
C VAL A 90 9.30 -7.04 6.18
N ARG A 91 10.14 -7.49 7.12
CA ARG A 91 11.53 -7.04 7.24
C ARG A 91 12.34 -7.38 5.99
N SER A 92 12.21 -8.59 5.42
CA SER A 92 12.95 -8.94 4.21
C SER A 92 12.53 -8.08 3.02
N TRP A 93 11.23 -7.77 2.87
CA TRP A 93 10.75 -6.88 1.81
C TRP A 93 11.29 -5.46 1.90
N ILE A 94 11.52 -4.96 3.12
CA ILE A 94 12.09 -3.63 3.36
C ILE A 94 13.60 -3.64 3.11
N ILE A 95 14.32 -4.70 3.52
CA ILE A 95 15.78 -4.80 3.41
C ILE A 95 16.25 -5.13 1.98
N GLU A 96 15.58 -6.04 1.27
CA GLU A 96 15.95 -6.43 -0.11
C GLU A 96 15.96 -5.25 -1.10
N ALA A 97 15.26 -4.16 -0.77
CA ALA A 97 15.30 -2.90 -1.51
C ALA A 97 16.65 -2.18 -1.44
N ALA A 98 17.32 -2.23 -0.28
CA ALA A 98 18.57 -1.53 -0.04
C ALA A 98 19.77 -2.25 -0.70
N GLY A 99 19.59 -3.52 -1.06
CA GLY A 99 20.57 -4.32 -1.82
C GLY A 99 20.36 -4.31 -3.33
N SER A 100 19.25 -3.77 -3.84
CA SER A 100 18.94 -3.70 -5.27
C SER A 100 19.33 -2.33 -5.85
N SER A 101 20.61 -1.97 -5.72
CA SER A 101 21.22 -0.96 -6.58
C SER A 101 21.30 -1.53 -7.99
N GLU A 102 20.72 -0.79 -8.94
CA GLU A 102 20.79 -0.94 -10.40
C GLU A 102 21.79 -1.97 -10.94
N VAL A 103 21.28 -2.98 -11.64
CA VAL A 103 22.01 -3.54 -12.77
C VAL A 103 21.45 -2.83 -14.01
N PRO A 104 22.21 -1.94 -14.67
CA PRO A 104 21.84 -1.44 -15.98
C PRO A 104 21.89 -2.63 -16.94
N HIS A 105 20.77 -2.95 -17.58
CA HIS A 105 20.79 -3.82 -18.74
C HIS A 105 21.33 -2.99 -19.92
N GLU A 106 22.56 -3.29 -20.33
CA GLU A 106 23.08 -2.97 -21.67
C GLU A 106 22.35 -3.78 -22.75
#